data_AF-A0A847WS96-F1
#
_entry.id   AF-A0A847WS96-F1
#
_cell.length_a   1.000
_cell.length_b   1.000
_cell.length_c   1.000
_cell.angle_alpha   90.00
_cell.angle_beta   90.00
_cell.angle_gamma   90.00
#
_symmetry.space_group_name_H-M   'P 1'
#
loop_
_entity.id
_entity.type
_entity.pdbx_description
1 polymer ?
#
loop_
_entity_poly.entity_id
_entity_poly.type
_entity_poly.pdbx_seq_one_letter_code
_entity_poly.pdbx_strand_id
1 'polypeptide(L)'
;MDFTFNQIISFFKHNQAEGLETGNWGIERETHRINSDGSIALTPHPKVLATKKASQSITLDFAESQLEFMTKPHDKIEKVIDELNKIYDFTKKQINDELMWPFSMPPVLPDEEDIPIARFPHLADGQDKETYREGLSVRYGKKIQMISGIHYNYSFSDQLIDQLHQAMAPEQSRQAFINQLYMKISRNVLTYRWLITYLFGASPVVDQSYRSVFNEKMQACQSEWFSQTFDIKEIDRYATSLRTSRFGYSTAIEDKYHISYNSLTEHINDLRHVLSIDNPKYEKIGVNKNGRRIQLNTKELQSEAEFYAPIRFRQVQKEDETLLDALEQRGIQYFELRLLDLNP
;
A
#
# COMPACT_ATOMS: atom_id res chain seq x y z
N MET A 1 -13.04 19.73 -13.04
CA MET A 1 -13.77 18.81 -13.94
C MET A 1 -15.12 18.57 -13.31
N ASP A 2 -16.16 19.18 -13.89
CA ASP A 2 -17.37 19.52 -13.15
C ASP A 2 -18.57 18.68 -13.59
N PHE A 3 -18.32 17.44 -14.03
CA PHE A 3 -19.41 16.51 -14.28
C PHE A 3 -20.06 16.12 -12.95
N THR A 4 -21.35 16.37 -12.85
CA THR A 4 -22.18 15.98 -11.71
C THR A 4 -22.42 14.48 -11.72
N PHE A 5 -22.72 13.90 -10.55
CA PHE A 5 -23.14 12.50 -10.44
C PHE A 5 -24.28 12.17 -11.40
N ASN A 6 -25.25 13.08 -11.55
CA ASN A 6 -26.39 12.91 -12.45
C ASN A 6 -25.98 12.82 -13.93
N GLN A 7 -25.00 13.60 -14.38
CA GLN A 7 -24.48 13.50 -15.74
C GLN A 7 -23.80 12.15 -16.00
N ILE A 8 -23.00 11.66 -15.05
CA ILE A 8 -22.36 10.34 -15.16
C ILE A 8 -23.41 9.23 -15.19
N ILE A 9 -24.40 9.27 -14.29
CA ILE A 9 -25.49 8.28 -14.28
C ILE A 9 -26.31 8.34 -15.57
N SER A 10 -26.59 9.53 -16.10
CA SER A 10 -27.32 9.67 -17.35
C SER A 10 -26.55 9.04 -18.52
N PHE A 11 -25.24 9.24 -18.59
CA PHE A 11 -24.37 8.60 -19.60
C PHE A 11 -24.54 7.07 -19.56
N PHE A 12 -24.43 6.45 -18.39
CA PHE A 12 -24.53 4.99 -18.27
C PHE A 12 -25.96 4.43 -18.50
N LYS A 13 -27.01 5.23 -18.30
CA LYS A 13 -28.40 4.81 -18.56
C LYS A 13 -28.72 4.57 -20.03
N HIS A 14 -27.92 5.07 -20.97
CA HIS A 14 -28.14 4.95 -22.42
C HIS A 14 -27.38 3.78 -23.06
N ASN A 15 -27.44 2.57 -22.48
CA ASN A 15 -26.76 1.34 -22.96
C ASN A 15 -25.22 1.41 -23.01
N GLN A 16 -24.59 2.23 -22.16
CA GLN A 16 -23.13 2.28 -22.00
C GLN A 16 -22.67 1.66 -20.67
N ALA A 17 -23.60 1.03 -19.94
CA ALA A 17 -23.32 0.38 -18.66
C ALA A 17 -22.35 -0.81 -18.78
N GLU A 18 -22.34 -1.52 -19.91
CA GLU A 18 -21.39 -2.63 -20.16
C GLU A 18 -19.93 -2.18 -20.06
N GLY A 19 -19.64 -0.91 -20.36
CA GLY A 19 -18.29 -0.34 -20.20
C GLY A 19 -17.79 -0.40 -18.76
N LEU A 20 -18.67 -0.39 -17.75
CA LEU A 20 -18.31 -0.50 -16.33
C LEU A 20 -17.80 -1.90 -15.95
N GLU A 21 -18.11 -2.92 -16.76
CA GLU A 21 -17.62 -4.29 -16.58
C GLU A 21 -16.27 -4.50 -17.26
N THR A 22 -15.74 -3.48 -17.95
CA THR A 22 -14.48 -3.54 -18.68
C THR A 22 -13.39 -2.74 -17.98
N GLY A 23 -12.23 -3.35 -17.79
CA GLY A 23 -11.10 -2.75 -17.10
C GLY A 23 -9.93 -3.72 -17.03
N ASN A 24 -8.90 -3.33 -16.29
CA ASN A 24 -7.86 -4.25 -15.88
C ASN A 24 -7.74 -4.24 -14.37
N TRP A 25 -7.58 -5.44 -13.79
CA TRP A 25 -7.48 -5.67 -12.36
C TRP A 25 -6.15 -6.36 -12.04
N GLY A 26 -5.50 -5.92 -10.97
CA GLY A 26 -4.36 -6.60 -10.37
C GLY A 26 -4.49 -6.60 -8.85
N ILE A 27 -3.95 -7.62 -8.20
CA ILE A 27 -3.96 -7.75 -6.74
C ILE A 27 -2.54 -7.95 -6.25
N GLU A 28 -2.19 -7.21 -5.20
CA GLU A 28 -1.07 -7.50 -4.33
C GLU A 28 -1.63 -7.99 -2.99
N ARG A 29 -1.13 -9.12 -2.47
CA ARG A 29 -1.56 -9.68 -1.19
C ARG A 29 -0.35 -10.05 -0.35
N GLU A 30 -0.27 -9.48 0.85
CA GLU A 30 0.77 -9.78 1.82
C GLU A 30 0.33 -10.90 2.78
N THR A 31 1.28 -11.71 3.26
CA THR A 31 1.05 -12.71 4.30
C THR A 31 2.36 -13.12 4.97
N HIS A 32 2.33 -13.35 6.28
CA HIS A 32 3.51 -13.89 6.98
C HIS A 32 3.59 -15.41 6.84
N ARG A 33 4.80 -15.91 6.61
CA ARG A 33 5.17 -17.29 6.94
C ARG A 33 5.20 -17.44 8.46
N ILE A 34 4.54 -18.47 8.97
CA ILE A 34 4.44 -18.78 10.40
C ILE A 34 4.75 -20.24 10.68
N ASN A 35 5.17 -20.52 11.89
CA ASN A 35 5.27 -21.89 12.40
C ASN A 35 3.87 -22.40 12.81
N SER A 36 3.77 -23.71 13.08
CA SER A 36 2.52 -24.36 13.50
C SER A 36 1.99 -23.88 14.87
N ASP A 37 2.82 -23.23 15.68
CA ASP A 37 2.44 -22.60 16.95
C ASP A 37 1.91 -21.17 16.81
N GLY A 38 1.89 -20.62 15.59
CA GLY A 38 1.44 -19.27 15.30
C GLY A 38 2.50 -18.18 15.50
N SER A 39 3.75 -18.52 15.79
CA SER A 39 4.88 -17.56 15.76
C SER A 39 5.35 -17.29 14.33
N ILE A 40 5.94 -16.12 14.06
CA ILE A 40 6.55 -15.87 12.74
C ILE A 40 7.68 -16.85 12.44
N ALA A 41 7.79 -17.27 11.19
CA ALA A 41 8.94 -18.04 10.74
C ALA A 41 10.18 -17.12 10.70
N LEU A 42 11.29 -17.58 11.30
CA LEU A 42 12.58 -16.88 11.27
C LEU A 42 13.55 -17.49 10.24
N THR A 43 13.09 -18.49 9.50
CA THR A 43 13.84 -19.10 8.40
C THR A 43 14.00 -18.11 7.24
N PRO A 44 15.09 -18.19 6.46
CA PRO A 44 15.26 -17.38 5.26
C PRO A 44 14.18 -17.64 4.20
N HIS A 45 13.96 -16.68 3.31
CA HIS A 45 13.06 -16.83 2.18
C HIS A 45 13.48 -18.02 1.30
N PRO A 46 12.57 -18.95 0.96
CA PRO A 46 12.92 -20.12 0.18
C PRO A 46 13.58 -19.76 -1.17
N LYS A 47 14.76 -20.32 -1.44
CA LYS A 47 15.54 -20.03 -2.65
C LYS A 47 14.76 -20.26 -3.96
N VAL A 48 13.85 -21.22 -3.98
CA VAL A 48 12.97 -21.50 -5.14
C VAL A 48 12.06 -20.32 -5.45
N LEU A 49 11.65 -19.56 -4.43
CA LEU A 49 10.81 -18.36 -4.55
C LEU A 49 11.63 -17.10 -4.85
N ALA A 50 12.95 -17.12 -4.65
CA ALA A 50 13.86 -16.01 -4.93
C ALA A 50 14.44 -16.02 -6.35
N THR A 51 13.96 -16.90 -7.24
CA THR A 51 14.42 -16.94 -8.64
C THR A 51 13.86 -15.75 -9.44
N LYS A 52 14.59 -15.28 -10.47
CA LYS A 52 14.13 -14.18 -11.35
C LYS A 52 12.72 -14.38 -11.92
N LYS A 53 12.31 -15.64 -12.16
CA LYS A 53 10.97 -15.97 -12.65
C LYS A 53 9.93 -15.89 -11.53
N ALA A 54 10.21 -16.48 -10.36
CA ALA A 54 9.29 -16.44 -9.22
C ALA A 54 9.11 -15.02 -8.69
N SER A 55 10.17 -14.21 -8.69
CA SER A 55 10.16 -12.81 -8.25
C SER A 55 9.30 -11.88 -9.09
N GLN A 56 8.71 -12.35 -10.20
CA GLN A 56 7.69 -11.62 -10.96
C GLN A 56 6.30 -11.68 -10.33
N SER A 57 6.06 -12.63 -9.42
CA SER A 57 4.75 -12.88 -8.80
C SER A 57 4.81 -13.10 -7.30
N ILE A 58 6.00 -13.36 -6.74
CA ILE A 58 6.22 -13.61 -5.31
C ILE A 58 7.46 -12.84 -4.89
N THR A 59 7.31 -11.86 -4.01
CA THR A 59 8.42 -11.13 -3.40
C THR A 59 8.25 -11.10 -1.89
N LEU A 60 9.07 -10.30 -1.21
CA LEU A 60 8.93 -9.96 0.18
C LEU A 60 8.58 -8.49 0.31
N ASP A 61 7.68 -8.17 1.24
CA ASP A 61 7.48 -6.79 1.70
C ASP A 61 8.56 -6.45 2.75
N PHE A 62 8.25 -5.98 3.96
CA PHE A 62 9.26 -5.49 4.90
C PHE A 62 10.17 -6.59 5.47
N ALA A 63 9.60 -7.68 5.97
CA ALA A 63 10.33 -8.74 6.68
C ALA A 63 10.62 -9.96 5.81
N GLU A 64 11.65 -10.73 6.19
CA GLU A 64 12.02 -11.98 5.51
C GLU A 64 10.90 -13.03 5.53
N SER A 65 10.00 -12.94 6.51
CA SER A 65 8.82 -13.80 6.64
C SER A 65 7.59 -13.28 5.91
N GLN A 66 7.59 -12.02 5.44
CA GLN A 66 6.42 -11.35 4.90
C GLN A 66 6.37 -11.48 3.38
N LEU A 67 5.72 -12.54 2.92
CA LEU A 67 5.50 -12.78 1.49
C LEU A 67 4.54 -11.73 0.92
N GLU A 68 4.78 -11.34 -0.32
CA GLU A 68 3.91 -10.50 -1.11
C GLU A 68 3.65 -11.16 -2.46
N PHE A 69 2.38 -11.48 -2.72
CA PHE A 69 1.92 -12.07 -3.98
C PHE A 69 1.40 -10.99 -4.91
N MET A 70 1.86 -10.99 -6.16
CA MET A 70 1.49 -9.99 -7.16
C MET A 70 0.95 -10.70 -8.40
N THR A 71 -0.29 -10.40 -8.77
CA THR A 71 -0.87 -10.86 -10.04
C THR A 71 -0.45 -9.93 -11.17
N LYS A 72 -0.53 -10.42 -12.41
CA LYS A 72 -0.53 -9.56 -13.59
C LYS A 72 -1.87 -8.82 -13.69
N PRO A 73 -1.94 -7.72 -14.45
CA PRO A 73 -3.22 -7.14 -14.82
C PRO A 73 -3.99 -8.09 -15.73
N HIS A 74 -5.26 -8.34 -15.41
CA HIS A 74 -6.19 -9.11 -16.25
C HIS A 74 -7.46 -8.33 -16.53
N ASP A 75 -8.10 -8.65 -17.66
CA ASP A 75 -9.36 -8.08 -18.14
C ASP A 75 -10.62 -8.71 -17.48
N LYS A 76 -10.42 -9.67 -16.57
CA LYS A 76 -11.49 -10.38 -15.87
C LYS A 76 -11.07 -10.70 -14.44
N ILE A 77 -11.97 -10.49 -13.50
CA ILE A 77 -11.72 -10.74 -12.06
C ILE A 77 -11.38 -12.21 -11.81
N GLU A 78 -12.07 -13.14 -12.50
CA GLU A 78 -11.84 -14.59 -12.33
C GLU A 78 -10.39 -14.97 -12.67
N LYS A 79 -9.80 -14.34 -13.70
CA LYS A 79 -8.40 -14.59 -14.07
C LYS A 79 -7.42 -14.10 -13.02
N VAL A 80 -7.71 -12.97 -12.37
CA VAL A 80 -6.91 -12.45 -11.25
C VAL A 80 -6.93 -13.43 -10.08
N ILE A 81 -8.13 -13.90 -9.71
CA ILE A 81 -8.30 -14.86 -8.60
C ILE A 81 -7.64 -16.20 -8.93
N ASP A 82 -7.79 -16.70 -10.17
CA ASP A 82 -7.14 -17.93 -10.63
C ASP A 82 -5.61 -17.82 -10.58
N GLU A 83 -5.03 -16.69 -10.98
CA GLU A 83 -3.58 -16.46 -10.87
C GLU A 83 -3.13 -16.38 -9.42
N LEU A 84 -3.85 -15.64 -8.57
CA LEU A 84 -3.54 -15.52 -7.15
C LEU A 84 -3.58 -16.89 -6.45
N ASN A 85 -4.56 -17.74 -6.76
CA ASN A 85 -4.65 -19.10 -6.24
C ASN A 85 -3.47 -19.96 -6.70
N LYS A 86 -3.05 -19.85 -7.97
CA LYS A 86 -1.85 -20.56 -8.47
C LYS A 86 -0.58 -20.11 -7.76
N ILE A 87 -0.42 -18.81 -7.52
CA ILE A 87 0.71 -18.25 -6.76
C ILE A 87 0.71 -18.80 -5.33
N TYR A 88 -0.45 -18.79 -4.67
CA TYR A 88 -0.63 -19.30 -3.32
C TYR A 88 -0.31 -20.80 -3.22
N ASP A 89 -0.90 -21.63 -4.10
CA ASP A 89 -0.70 -23.08 -4.11
C ASP A 89 0.75 -23.47 -4.43
N PHE A 90 1.40 -22.72 -5.33
CA PHE A 90 2.81 -22.90 -5.61
C PHE A 90 3.65 -22.59 -4.36
N THR A 91 3.44 -21.42 -3.75
CA THR A 91 4.16 -20.98 -2.54
C THR A 91 3.98 -21.96 -1.39
N LYS A 92 2.76 -22.43 -1.14
CA LYS A 92 2.45 -23.40 -0.09
C LYS A 92 3.29 -24.68 -0.20
N LYS A 93 3.62 -25.12 -1.42
CA LYS A 93 4.48 -26.29 -1.66
C LYS A 93 5.97 -26.01 -1.45
N GLN A 94 6.38 -24.75 -1.39
CA GLN A 94 7.79 -24.33 -1.26
C GLN A 94 8.18 -23.88 0.15
N ILE A 95 7.23 -23.73 1.08
CA ILE A 95 7.46 -23.26 2.46
C ILE A 95 7.55 -24.40 3.49
N ASN A 96 7.70 -25.64 3.05
CA ASN A 96 7.82 -26.83 3.92
C ASN A 96 6.65 -26.96 4.92
N ASP A 97 6.96 -27.05 6.22
CA ASP A 97 6.00 -27.19 7.32
C ASP A 97 5.45 -25.84 7.83
N GLU A 98 5.87 -24.72 7.23
CA GLU A 98 5.36 -23.40 7.57
C GLU A 98 3.95 -23.18 6.98
N LEU A 99 3.20 -22.28 7.62
CA LEU A 99 1.86 -21.86 7.18
C LEU A 99 1.88 -20.40 6.76
N MET A 100 0.79 -19.95 6.13
CA MET A 100 0.57 -18.55 5.77
C MET A 100 -0.46 -17.92 6.70
N TRP A 101 -0.10 -16.80 7.32
CA TRP A 101 -0.95 -16.07 8.25
C TRP A 101 -2.13 -15.40 7.52
N PRO A 102 -3.39 -15.61 7.98
CA PRO A 102 -4.56 -15.13 7.26
C PRO A 102 -5.03 -13.73 7.66
N PHE A 103 -4.46 -13.11 8.70
CA PHE A 103 -4.95 -11.83 9.24
C PHE A 103 -4.04 -10.65 8.92
N SER A 104 -4.61 -9.44 8.83
CA SER A 104 -3.86 -8.20 8.59
C SER A 104 -2.97 -7.79 9.76
N MET A 105 -3.47 -7.89 10.99
CA MET A 105 -2.61 -7.65 12.16
C MET A 105 -1.65 -8.83 12.32
N PRO A 106 -0.39 -8.57 12.68
CA PRO A 106 0.63 -9.61 12.72
C PRO A 106 0.27 -10.74 13.69
N PRO A 107 0.84 -11.95 13.47
CA PRO A 107 0.84 -13.02 14.46
C PRO A 107 1.71 -12.65 15.67
N VAL A 108 1.99 -13.60 16.55
CA VAL A 108 2.91 -13.39 17.67
C VAL A 108 4.29 -12.98 17.12
N LEU A 109 4.73 -11.79 17.51
CA LEU A 109 6.01 -11.21 17.12
C LEU A 109 7.06 -11.42 18.21
N PRO A 110 8.33 -11.68 17.84
CA PRO A 110 9.44 -11.67 18.78
C PRO A 110 9.78 -10.23 19.18
N ASP A 111 10.88 -10.09 19.93
CA ASP A 111 11.49 -8.80 20.19
C ASP A 111 11.94 -8.14 18.87
N GLU A 112 12.04 -6.81 18.89
CA GLU A 112 12.15 -6.03 17.66
C GLU A 112 13.49 -6.24 16.95
N GLU A 113 14.57 -6.42 17.72
CA GLU A 113 15.88 -6.81 17.22
C GLU A 113 15.86 -8.12 16.43
N ASP A 114 14.99 -9.07 16.80
CA ASP A 114 14.94 -10.42 16.26
C ASP A 114 14.10 -10.56 15.00
N ILE A 115 13.27 -9.57 14.66
CA ILE A 115 12.50 -9.56 13.41
C ILE A 115 13.49 -9.39 12.22
N PRO A 116 13.63 -10.39 11.33
CA PRO A 116 14.55 -10.31 10.20
C PRO A 116 13.97 -9.43 9.10
N ILE A 117 14.72 -8.42 8.67
CA ILE A 117 14.38 -7.58 7.51
C ILE A 117 14.64 -8.36 6.22
N ALA A 118 13.76 -8.20 5.24
CA ALA A 118 13.83 -8.88 3.95
C ALA A 118 15.17 -8.66 3.25
N ARG A 119 15.73 -9.74 2.67
CA ARG A 119 17.01 -9.72 1.95
C ARG A 119 16.83 -10.04 0.47
N PHE A 120 17.58 -9.33 -0.37
CA PHE A 120 17.51 -9.42 -1.83
C PHE A 120 18.89 -9.61 -2.49
N PRO A 121 19.67 -10.62 -2.08
CA PRO A 121 21.07 -10.78 -2.52
C PRO A 121 21.22 -11.06 -4.03
N HIS A 122 20.12 -11.38 -4.72
CA HIS A 122 20.10 -11.73 -6.14
C HIS A 122 19.59 -10.61 -7.05
N LEU A 123 19.12 -9.49 -6.49
CA LEU A 123 18.60 -8.36 -7.26
C LEU A 123 19.68 -7.27 -7.40
N ALA A 124 19.74 -6.64 -8.58
CA ALA A 124 20.72 -5.58 -8.85
C ALA A 124 20.52 -4.36 -7.93
N ASP A 125 19.26 -4.05 -7.60
CA ASP A 125 18.85 -2.99 -6.67
C ASP A 125 18.62 -3.51 -5.23
N GLY A 126 19.05 -4.74 -4.93
CA GLY A 126 18.77 -5.41 -3.67
C GLY A 126 19.29 -4.66 -2.44
N GLN A 127 20.49 -4.06 -2.52
CA GLN A 127 21.07 -3.30 -1.41
C GLN A 127 20.27 -2.04 -1.06
N ASP A 128 19.73 -1.34 -2.06
CA ASP A 128 18.88 -0.17 -1.82
C ASP A 128 17.52 -0.59 -1.26
N LYS A 129 16.94 -1.71 -1.74
CA LYS A 129 15.71 -2.30 -1.17
C LYS A 129 15.87 -2.70 0.30
N GLU A 130 17.01 -3.28 0.65
CA GLU A 130 17.35 -3.64 2.03
C GLU A 130 17.57 -2.38 2.87
N THR A 131 18.37 -1.44 2.38
CA THR A 131 18.68 -0.18 3.07
C THR A 131 17.43 0.65 3.33
N TYR A 132 16.48 0.66 2.39
CA TYR A 132 15.18 1.31 2.54
C TYR A 132 14.42 0.76 3.75
N ARG A 133 14.36 -0.58 3.90
CA ARG A 133 13.68 -1.26 5.01
C ARG A 133 14.42 -1.08 6.33
N GLU A 134 15.74 -1.13 6.34
CA GLU A 134 16.54 -0.73 7.50
C GLU A 134 16.21 0.71 7.93
N GLY A 135 16.01 1.59 6.95
CA GLY A 135 15.54 2.96 7.17
C GLY A 135 14.17 3.02 7.83
N LEU A 136 13.20 2.24 7.33
CA LEU A 136 11.88 2.13 7.95
C LEU A 136 11.98 1.61 9.40
N SER A 137 12.85 0.62 9.65
CA SER A 137 13.10 0.09 10.98
C SER A 137 13.61 1.16 11.95
N VAL A 138 14.61 1.96 11.57
CA VAL A 138 15.18 2.97 12.48
C VAL A 138 14.29 4.20 12.64
N ARG A 139 13.40 4.47 11.67
CA ARG A 139 12.49 5.62 11.68
C ARG A 139 11.20 5.36 12.46
N TYR A 140 10.64 4.16 12.30
CA TYR A 140 9.28 3.79 12.72
C TYR A 140 9.19 2.54 13.59
N GLY A 141 10.28 1.77 13.70
CA GLY A 141 10.31 0.46 14.34
C GLY A 141 9.87 -0.67 13.39
N LYS A 142 10.25 -1.91 13.70
CA LYS A 142 9.94 -3.07 12.86
C LYS A 142 8.52 -3.59 13.05
N LYS A 143 7.98 -3.55 14.28
CA LYS A 143 6.68 -4.17 14.58
C LYS A 143 5.54 -3.60 13.74
N ILE A 144 5.48 -2.27 13.55
CA ILE A 144 4.46 -1.60 12.72
C ILE A 144 4.50 -2.02 11.25
N GLN A 145 5.67 -2.47 10.77
CA GLN A 145 5.90 -2.90 9.40
C GLN A 145 5.42 -4.33 9.16
N MET A 146 5.10 -5.08 10.22
CA MET A 146 4.60 -6.46 10.16
C MET A 146 3.08 -6.53 9.90
N ILE A 147 2.46 -5.41 9.53
CA ILE A 147 1.05 -5.40 9.15
C ILE A 147 0.95 -5.80 7.69
N SER A 148 0.06 -6.74 7.38
CA SER A 148 -0.21 -7.20 6.02
C SER A 148 -1.53 -6.64 5.47
N GLY A 149 -1.61 -6.40 4.16
CA GLY A 149 -2.84 -5.97 3.50
C GLY A 149 -3.04 -6.52 2.09
N ILE A 150 -4.09 -6.02 1.46
CA ILE A 150 -4.35 -6.21 0.03
C ILE A 150 -4.25 -4.85 -0.65
N HIS A 151 -3.47 -4.78 -1.74
CA HIS A 151 -3.54 -3.66 -2.69
C HIS A 151 -4.35 -4.08 -3.91
N TYR A 152 -5.37 -3.27 -4.21
CA TYR A 152 -6.23 -3.46 -5.35
C TYR A 152 -5.85 -2.45 -6.44
N ASN A 153 -5.28 -2.97 -7.52
CA ASN A 153 -4.83 -2.19 -8.67
C ASN A 153 -5.91 -2.23 -9.75
N TYR A 154 -6.34 -1.07 -10.24
CA TYR A 154 -7.40 -1.00 -11.26
C TYR A 154 -7.21 0.13 -12.27
N SER A 155 -7.48 -0.20 -13.54
CA SER A 155 -7.69 0.78 -14.60
C SER A 155 -8.98 0.54 -15.37
N PHE A 156 -9.60 1.61 -15.83
CA PHE A 156 -10.69 1.53 -16.80
C PHE A 156 -10.17 1.05 -18.16
N SER A 157 -11.05 0.41 -18.95
CA SER A 157 -10.72 0.08 -20.33
C SER A 157 -10.52 1.33 -21.17
N ASP A 158 -9.65 1.25 -22.18
CA ASP A 158 -9.46 2.35 -23.14
C ASP A 158 -10.78 2.72 -23.84
N GLN A 159 -11.62 1.71 -24.12
CA GLN A 159 -12.94 1.93 -24.71
C GLN A 159 -13.84 2.80 -23.84
N LEU A 160 -13.95 2.50 -22.54
CA LEU A 160 -14.77 3.32 -21.64
C LEU A 160 -14.21 4.74 -21.49
N ILE A 161 -12.88 4.86 -21.40
CA ILE A 161 -12.22 6.17 -21.34
C ILE A 161 -12.54 6.99 -22.60
N ASP A 162 -12.44 6.41 -23.79
CA ASP A 162 -12.69 7.10 -25.05
C ASP A 162 -14.16 7.56 -25.16
N GLN A 163 -15.10 6.71 -24.76
CA GLN A 163 -16.53 7.05 -24.75
C GLN A 163 -16.84 8.19 -23.77
N LEU A 164 -16.28 8.13 -22.55
CA LEU A 164 -16.45 9.20 -21.55
C LEU A 164 -15.78 10.50 -22.01
N HIS A 165 -14.58 10.42 -22.57
CA HIS A 165 -13.85 11.57 -23.09
C HIS A 165 -14.62 12.27 -24.20
N GLN A 166 -15.12 11.52 -25.19
CA GLN A 166 -15.90 12.05 -26.29
C GLN A 166 -17.21 12.70 -25.82
N ALA A 167 -17.90 12.08 -24.85
CA ALA A 167 -19.19 12.58 -24.38
C ALA A 167 -19.07 13.80 -23.45
N MET A 168 -17.99 13.88 -22.68
CA MET A 168 -17.89 14.83 -21.57
C MET A 168 -16.87 15.95 -21.81
N ALA A 169 -15.75 15.68 -22.49
CA ALA A 169 -14.68 16.65 -22.69
C ALA A 169 -13.93 16.47 -24.03
N PRO A 170 -14.64 16.46 -25.18
CA PRO A 170 -14.04 16.15 -26.48
C PRO A 170 -12.93 17.13 -26.89
N GLU A 171 -13.00 18.38 -26.41
CA GLU A 171 -12.02 19.44 -26.70
C GLU A 171 -10.72 19.32 -25.87
N GLN A 172 -10.69 18.48 -24.83
CA GLN A 172 -9.49 18.26 -24.01
C GLN A 172 -8.64 17.15 -24.60
N SER A 173 -7.33 17.14 -24.33
CA SER A 173 -6.51 15.97 -24.68
C SER A 173 -6.94 14.75 -23.85
N ARG A 174 -6.88 13.58 -24.46
CA ARG A 174 -7.24 12.30 -23.81
C ARG A 174 -6.51 12.11 -22.48
N GLN A 175 -5.20 12.38 -22.44
CA GLN A 175 -4.41 12.20 -21.21
C GLN A 175 -4.79 13.21 -20.12
N ALA A 176 -5.12 14.46 -20.48
CA ALA A 176 -5.61 15.44 -19.49
C ALA A 176 -6.95 15.01 -18.90
N PHE A 177 -7.84 14.45 -19.73
CA PHE A 177 -9.11 13.87 -19.27
C PHE A 177 -8.89 12.71 -18.31
N ILE A 178 -8.03 11.75 -18.66
CA ILE A 178 -7.66 10.60 -17.81
C ILE A 178 -7.15 11.07 -16.45
N ASN A 179 -6.19 12.00 -16.44
CA ASN A 179 -5.63 12.53 -15.20
C ASN A 179 -6.71 13.16 -14.33
N GLN A 180 -7.57 14.02 -14.90
CA GLN A 180 -8.67 14.66 -14.17
C GLN A 180 -9.71 13.65 -13.65
N LEU A 181 -10.01 12.60 -14.42
CA LEU A 181 -10.92 11.52 -14.01
C LEU A 181 -10.37 10.76 -12.79
N TYR A 182 -9.12 10.30 -12.86
CA TYR A 182 -8.48 9.59 -11.74
C TYR A 182 -8.32 10.48 -10.50
N MET A 183 -8.01 11.78 -10.67
CA MET A 183 -7.99 12.74 -9.55
C MET A 183 -9.39 12.94 -8.94
N LYS A 184 -10.46 12.94 -9.74
CA LYS A 184 -11.83 13.01 -9.21
C LYS A 184 -12.20 11.74 -8.43
N ILE A 185 -11.80 10.58 -8.93
CA ILE A 185 -12.01 9.29 -8.27
C ILE A 185 -11.28 9.25 -6.94
N SER A 186 -10.01 9.68 -6.88
CA SER A 186 -9.27 9.68 -5.62
C SER A 186 -9.92 10.57 -4.56
N ARG A 187 -10.40 11.76 -4.92
CA ARG A 187 -11.15 12.61 -3.97
C ARG A 187 -12.40 11.92 -3.44
N ASN A 188 -13.17 11.25 -4.30
CA ASN A 188 -14.32 10.47 -3.87
C ASN A 188 -13.93 9.29 -2.97
N VAL A 189 -12.85 8.56 -3.30
CA VAL A 189 -12.33 7.49 -2.46
C VAL A 189 -11.93 8.04 -1.09
N LEU A 190 -11.22 9.17 -1.03
CA LEU A 190 -10.83 9.78 0.24
C LEU A 190 -12.04 10.23 1.08
N THR A 191 -13.11 10.73 0.45
CA THR A 191 -14.36 11.07 1.14
C THR A 191 -15.12 9.85 1.65
N TYR A 192 -15.22 8.79 0.85
CA TYR A 192 -16.07 7.63 1.13
C TYR A 192 -15.32 6.37 1.60
N ARG A 193 -14.00 6.45 1.82
CA ARG A 193 -13.16 5.32 2.25
C ARG A 193 -13.68 4.60 3.49
N TRP A 194 -14.36 5.33 4.38
CA TRP A 194 -14.97 4.77 5.58
C TRP A 194 -15.91 3.61 5.26
N LEU A 195 -16.58 3.61 4.10
CA LEU A 195 -17.50 2.53 3.72
C LEU A 195 -16.73 1.24 3.39
N ILE A 196 -15.59 1.36 2.70
CA ILE A 196 -14.69 0.23 2.42
C ILE A 196 -14.17 -0.34 3.74
N THR A 197 -13.68 0.51 4.63
CA THR A 197 -13.19 0.12 5.96
C THR A 197 -14.29 -0.48 6.85
N TYR A 198 -15.53 -0.02 6.71
CA TYR A 198 -16.67 -0.54 7.46
C TYR A 198 -17.10 -1.93 6.98
N LEU A 199 -17.17 -2.14 5.66
CA LEU A 199 -17.63 -3.40 5.06
C LEU A 199 -16.55 -4.49 5.06
N PHE A 200 -15.29 -4.11 4.85
CA PHE A 200 -14.19 -5.04 4.61
C PHE A 200 -13.04 -4.92 5.60
N GLY A 201 -13.20 -4.10 6.66
CA GLY A 201 -12.28 -4.10 7.78
C GLY A 201 -12.33 -5.43 8.53
N ALA A 202 -11.18 -6.07 8.70
CA ALA A 202 -11.05 -7.40 9.30
C ALA A 202 -9.88 -7.47 10.29
N SER A 203 -9.58 -6.33 10.94
CA SER A 203 -8.49 -6.22 11.92
C SER A 203 -8.91 -5.51 13.21
N PRO A 204 -9.97 -5.96 13.91
CA PRO A 204 -10.46 -5.30 15.12
C PRO A 204 -9.59 -5.50 16.35
N VAL A 205 -8.67 -6.47 16.33
CA VAL A 205 -7.86 -6.89 17.49
C VAL A 205 -6.38 -7.04 17.10
N VAL A 206 -5.51 -6.96 18.10
CA VAL A 206 -4.05 -7.14 17.96
C VAL A 206 -3.52 -8.13 18.98
N ASP A 207 -2.45 -8.84 18.64
CA ASP A 207 -1.74 -9.67 19.60
C ASP A 207 -1.02 -8.81 20.67
N GLN A 208 -0.81 -9.39 21.85
CA GLN A 208 -0.09 -8.75 22.95
C GLN A 208 1.35 -8.35 22.57
N SER A 209 2.02 -9.09 21.67
CA SER A 209 3.36 -8.75 21.19
C SER A 209 3.42 -7.44 20.39
N TYR A 210 2.29 -7.03 19.80
CA TYR A 210 2.14 -5.77 19.06
C TYR A 210 1.75 -4.60 19.98
N ARG A 211 1.37 -4.88 21.23
CA ARG A 211 0.76 -3.90 22.13
C ARG A 211 1.67 -2.72 22.51
N SER A 212 2.99 -2.87 22.40
CA SER A 212 3.93 -1.75 22.58
C SER A 212 3.67 -0.63 21.56
N VAL A 213 3.49 -0.98 20.29
CA VAL A 213 3.15 -0.03 19.21
C VAL A 213 1.79 0.60 19.48
N PHE A 214 0.81 -0.22 19.83
CA PHE A 214 -0.54 0.24 20.13
C PHE A 214 -0.56 1.25 21.29
N ASN A 215 0.15 0.95 22.39
CA ASN A 215 0.22 1.80 23.57
C ASN A 215 0.92 3.14 23.31
N GLU A 216 2.03 3.13 22.55
CA GLU A 216 2.73 4.36 22.15
C GLU A 216 1.80 5.29 21.36
N LYS A 217 1.10 4.74 20.35
CA LYS A 217 0.12 5.49 19.56
C LYS A 217 -1.04 5.97 20.41
N MET A 218 -1.52 5.15 21.35
CA MET A 218 -2.57 5.54 22.29
C MET A 218 -2.18 6.73 23.16
N GLN A 219 -0.95 6.76 23.70
CA GLN A 219 -0.48 7.88 24.53
C GLN A 219 -0.49 9.20 23.74
N ALA A 220 -0.12 9.17 22.46
CA ALA A 220 -0.20 10.32 21.58
C ALA A 220 -1.65 10.80 21.31
N CYS A 221 -2.66 9.96 21.56
CA CYS A 221 -4.08 10.27 21.32
C CYS A 221 -4.81 10.88 22.52
N GLN A 222 -4.19 10.95 23.69
CA GLN A 222 -4.82 11.49 24.90
C GLN A 222 -4.92 13.03 24.87
N SER A 223 -5.35 13.61 23.75
CA SER A 223 -5.87 14.98 23.75
C SER A 223 -7.21 15.00 24.48
N GLU A 224 -7.48 16.09 25.21
CA GLU A 224 -8.68 16.23 26.06
C GLU A 224 -10.00 16.00 25.32
N TRP A 225 -10.03 16.22 24.00
CA TRP A 225 -11.25 16.09 23.21
C TRP A 225 -11.64 14.64 22.91
N PHE A 226 -10.67 13.78 22.59
CA PHE A 226 -10.93 12.38 22.24
C PHE A 226 -11.33 11.55 23.46
N SER A 227 -10.73 11.83 24.62
CA SER A 227 -11.02 11.13 25.88
C SER A 227 -12.41 11.45 26.46
N GLN A 228 -13.02 12.58 26.09
CA GLN A 228 -14.36 12.97 26.54
C GLN A 228 -15.50 12.32 25.72
N THR A 229 -15.20 11.84 24.51
CA THR A 229 -16.23 11.39 23.55
C THR A 229 -16.21 9.89 23.28
N PHE A 230 -15.08 9.21 23.52
CA PHE A 230 -14.94 7.76 23.29
C PHE A 230 -14.10 7.10 24.38
N ASP A 231 -14.64 6.07 25.05
CA ASP A 231 -13.82 5.22 25.92
C ASP A 231 -12.96 4.32 25.03
N ILE A 232 -11.67 4.64 24.96
CA ILE A 232 -10.67 3.87 24.21
C ILE A 232 -10.60 2.40 24.63
N LYS A 233 -11.10 2.03 25.82
CA LYS A 233 -11.22 0.63 26.26
C LYS A 233 -12.26 -0.17 25.46
N GLU A 234 -13.20 0.50 24.79
CA GLU A 234 -14.22 -0.15 23.95
C GLU A 234 -13.74 -0.31 22.49
N ILE A 235 -12.48 0.01 22.17
CA ILE A 235 -11.97 -0.07 20.80
C ILE A 235 -12.12 -1.48 20.20
N ASP A 236 -11.82 -2.52 20.96
CA ASP A 236 -11.92 -3.91 20.52
C ASP A 236 -13.37 -4.33 20.20
N ARG A 237 -14.36 -3.58 20.70
CA ARG A 237 -15.79 -3.87 20.50
C ARG A 237 -16.35 -3.27 19.22
N TYR A 238 -15.84 -2.13 18.79
CA TYR A 238 -16.42 -1.35 17.67
C TYR A 238 -15.45 -1.10 16.52
N ALA A 239 -14.15 -1.37 16.69
CA ALA A 239 -13.20 -1.26 15.61
C ALA A 239 -13.56 -2.25 14.49
N THR A 240 -13.42 -1.79 13.24
CA THR A 240 -13.48 -2.67 12.06
C THR A 240 -12.07 -2.99 11.56
N SER A 241 -11.22 -1.96 11.45
CA SER A 241 -9.84 -2.08 10.97
C SER A 241 -8.87 -1.23 11.77
N LEU A 242 -8.10 -1.85 12.66
CA LEU A 242 -6.98 -1.20 13.32
C LEU A 242 -5.82 -0.98 12.34
N ARG A 243 -5.66 -1.84 11.33
CA ARG A 243 -4.64 -1.70 10.27
C ARG A 243 -4.71 -0.35 9.56
N THR A 244 -5.90 0.09 9.16
CA THR A 244 -6.10 1.37 8.45
C THR A 244 -6.29 2.58 9.37
N SER A 245 -6.15 2.35 10.68
CA SER A 245 -6.18 3.41 11.69
C SER A 245 -4.76 3.90 12.01
N ARG A 246 -4.68 4.90 12.91
CA ARG A 246 -3.41 5.37 13.48
C ARG A 246 -2.62 4.31 14.28
N PHE A 247 -3.27 3.21 14.68
CA PHE A 247 -2.64 2.08 15.38
C PHE A 247 -1.96 1.09 14.43
N GLY A 248 -2.30 1.19 13.14
CA GLY A 248 -1.68 0.40 12.10
C GLY A 248 -0.70 1.23 11.28
N TYR A 249 -0.74 1.06 9.96
CA TYR A 249 0.20 1.72 9.06
C TYR A 249 -0.34 3.10 8.69
N SER A 250 -0.02 4.13 9.47
CA SER A 250 -0.26 5.53 9.09
C SER A 250 1.03 6.32 9.22
N THR A 251 1.52 6.91 8.13
CA THR A 251 2.57 7.91 8.24
C THR A 251 1.90 9.25 8.56
N ALA A 252 2.43 9.96 9.56
CA ALA A 252 1.94 11.27 9.98
C ALA A 252 2.23 12.38 8.94
N ILE A 253 2.39 12.02 7.66
CA ILE A 253 2.77 12.92 6.57
C ILE A 253 1.57 13.77 6.19
N GLU A 254 0.40 13.17 5.97
CA GLU A 254 -0.83 13.92 5.65
C GLU A 254 -1.29 14.82 6.81
N ASP A 255 -0.90 14.52 8.06
CA ASP A 255 -1.17 15.37 9.22
C ASP A 255 -0.24 16.61 9.26
N LYS A 256 0.94 16.54 8.63
CA LYS A 256 1.96 17.60 8.64
C LYS A 256 2.02 18.41 7.35
N TYR A 257 1.74 17.77 6.22
CA TYR A 257 1.95 18.32 4.88
C TYR A 257 0.70 18.13 4.04
N HIS A 258 0.34 19.18 3.32
CA HIS A 258 -0.74 19.11 2.33
C HIS A 258 -0.23 18.40 1.07
N ILE A 259 -0.95 17.35 0.64
CA ILE A 259 -0.76 16.71 -0.66
C ILE A 259 -2.06 16.87 -1.45
N SER A 260 -2.01 17.60 -2.55
CA SER A 260 -3.18 17.87 -3.38
C SER A 260 -3.65 16.61 -4.12
N TYR A 261 -4.96 16.43 -4.17
CA TYR A 261 -5.64 15.49 -5.06
C TYR A 261 -6.50 16.23 -6.11
N ASN A 262 -6.22 17.52 -6.35
CA ASN A 262 -6.98 18.35 -7.28
C ASN A 262 -6.46 18.26 -8.71
N SER A 263 -5.14 18.35 -8.91
CA SER A 263 -4.47 18.18 -10.20
C SER A 263 -3.20 17.34 -10.08
N LEU A 264 -2.88 16.54 -11.12
CA LEU A 264 -1.69 15.66 -11.11
C LEU A 264 -0.40 16.45 -10.89
N THR A 265 -0.29 17.64 -11.50
CA THR A 265 0.87 18.51 -11.36
C THR A 265 1.05 18.99 -9.92
N GLU A 266 -0.01 19.44 -9.25
CA GLU A 266 0.07 19.81 -7.82
C GLU A 266 0.49 18.61 -6.98
N HIS A 267 -0.14 17.45 -7.19
CA HIS A 267 0.19 16.23 -6.44
C HIS A 267 1.67 15.86 -6.54
N ILE A 268 2.22 15.87 -7.76
CA ILE A 268 3.64 15.57 -8.01
C ILE A 268 4.54 16.61 -7.34
N ASN A 269 4.20 17.90 -7.46
CA ASN A 269 4.97 18.99 -6.86
C ASN A 269 4.99 18.91 -5.33
N ASP A 270 3.83 18.64 -4.71
CA ASP A 270 3.70 18.48 -3.27
C ASP A 270 4.52 17.30 -2.76
N LEU A 271 4.47 16.15 -3.44
CA LEU A 271 5.29 14.98 -3.07
C LEU A 271 6.79 15.22 -3.27
N ARG A 272 7.20 15.84 -4.39
CA ARG A 272 8.60 16.25 -4.60
C ARG A 272 9.08 17.21 -3.52
N HIS A 273 8.22 18.13 -3.08
CA HIS A 273 8.53 19.02 -1.97
C HIS A 273 8.78 18.21 -0.70
N VAL A 274 7.87 17.32 -0.29
CA VAL A 274 8.05 16.49 0.92
C VAL A 274 9.32 15.64 0.86
N LEU A 275 9.63 15.05 -0.29
CA LEU A 275 10.87 14.27 -0.49
C LEU A 275 12.15 15.11 -0.35
N SER A 276 12.05 16.43 -0.52
CA SER A 276 13.19 17.35 -0.41
C SER A 276 13.43 17.86 1.02
N ILE A 277 12.45 17.72 1.92
CA ILE A 277 12.49 18.27 3.28
C ILE A 277 13.49 17.50 4.14
N ASP A 278 14.43 18.23 4.76
CA ASP A 278 15.34 17.68 5.76
C ASP A 278 14.59 17.38 7.07
N ASN A 279 14.86 16.21 7.66
CA ASN A 279 14.27 15.82 8.92
C ASN A 279 15.35 15.72 10.02
N PRO A 280 15.38 16.64 10.99
CA PRO A 280 16.37 16.64 12.07
C PRO A 280 16.37 15.38 12.94
N LYS A 281 15.24 14.67 13.06
CA LYS A 281 15.18 13.38 13.77
C LYS A 281 16.00 12.33 13.02
N TYR A 282 15.88 12.28 11.69
CA TYR A 282 16.57 11.28 10.87
C TYR A 282 18.02 11.65 10.58
N GLU A 283 18.36 12.94 10.53
CA GLU A 283 19.74 13.41 10.50
C GLU A 283 20.54 12.96 11.74
N LYS A 284 19.93 13.05 12.93
CA LYS A 284 20.54 12.57 14.18
C LYS A 284 20.82 11.07 14.18
N ILE A 285 20.00 10.28 13.47
CA ILE A 285 20.24 8.84 13.27
C ILE A 285 21.45 8.63 12.35
N GLY A 286 21.60 9.48 11.33
CA GLY A 286 22.68 9.42 10.35
C GLY A 286 22.46 8.36 9.26
N VAL A 287 23.08 8.52 8.10
CA VAL A 287 22.92 7.59 6.96
C VAL A 287 23.66 6.27 7.19
N ASN A 288 24.75 6.29 7.96
CA ASN A 288 25.60 5.15 8.22
C ASN A 288 25.76 4.90 9.72
N LYS A 289 25.75 3.63 10.12
CA LYS A 289 26.04 3.19 11.49
C LYS A 289 26.94 1.96 11.44
N ASN A 290 28.04 1.97 12.19
CA ASN A 290 29.02 0.88 12.24
C ASN A 290 29.50 0.40 10.84
N GLY A 291 29.74 1.35 9.93
CA GLY A 291 30.23 1.05 8.57
C GLY A 291 29.18 0.48 7.60
N ARG A 292 27.89 0.45 7.98
CA ARG A 292 26.77 0.03 7.13
C ARG A 292 25.80 1.19 6.88
N ARG A 293 25.26 1.28 5.67
CA ARG A 293 24.17 2.21 5.33
C ARG A 293 22.87 1.70 5.95
N ILE A 294 22.19 2.55 6.71
CA ILE A 294 20.99 2.18 7.48
C ILE A 294 19.74 2.97 7.07
N GLN A 295 19.87 3.92 6.15
CA GLN A 295 18.75 4.61 5.51
C GLN A 295 19.23 5.20 4.18
N LEU A 296 18.32 5.39 3.22
CA LEU A 296 18.71 5.90 1.90
C LEU A 296 19.17 7.36 1.97
N ASN A 297 18.49 8.15 2.80
CA ASN A 297 18.79 9.56 3.07
C ASN A 297 18.23 9.93 4.46
N THR A 298 18.32 11.21 4.82
CA THR A 298 17.82 11.78 6.09
C THR A 298 16.61 12.71 5.88
N LYS A 299 15.98 12.65 4.70
CA LYS A 299 14.80 13.45 4.34
C LYS A 299 13.55 12.91 5.02
N GLU A 300 12.48 13.71 5.06
CA GLU A 300 11.19 13.32 5.65
C GLU A 300 10.69 11.97 5.11
N LEU A 301 10.92 11.71 3.81
CA LEU A 301 10.69 10.42 3.15
C LEU A 301 11.99 9.95 2.46
N GLN A 302 12.31 8.66 2.55
CA GLN A 302 13.46 8.09 1.82
C GLN A 302 13.21 8.02 0.31
N SER A 303 11.98 7.68 -0.06
CA SER A 303 11.50 7.52 -1.44
C SER A 303 10.00 7.72 -1.50
N GLU A 304 9.42 7.74 -2.70
CA GLU A 304 7.97 7.91 -2.86
C GLU A 304 7.19 6.71 -2.31
N ALA A 305 7.81 5.54 -2.22
CA ALA A 305 7.21 4.33 -1.66
C ALA A 305 6.86 4.49 -0.16
N GLU A 306 7.57 5.37 0.56
CA GLU A 306 7.32 5.66 1.99
C GLU A 306 6.09 6.53 2.23
N PHE A 307 5.57 7.21 1.19
CA PHE A 307 4.37 8.03 1.30
C PHE A 307 3.11 7.16 1.41
N TYR A 308 2.70 6.79 2.62
CA TYR A 308 1.46 6.06 2.83
C TYR A 308 0.23 6.89 2.46
N ALA A 309 -0.62 6.32 1.60
CA ALA A 309 -1.91 6.90 1.22
C ALA A 309 -2.94 5.79 0.96
N PRO A 310 -4.23 6.01 1.27
CA PRO A 310 -5.31 5.07 0.95
C PRO A 310 -5.47 4.73 -0.53
N ILE A 311 -5.12 5.68 -1.39
CA ILE A 311 -5.12 5.53 -2.84
C ILE A 311 -3.87 6.19 -3.41
N ARG A 312 -3.17 5.51 -4.32
CA ARG A 312 -2.00 6.03 -5.02
C ARG A 312 -2.21 6.02 -6.52
N PHE A 313 -1.55 6.96 -7.20
CA PHE A 313 -1.50 7.00 -8.66
C PHE A 313 -0.30 6.22 -9.17
N ARG A 314 -0.51 5.46 -10.24
CA ARG A 314 0.51 4.57 -10.77
C ARG A 314 0.66 4.73 -12.28
N GLN A 315 1.89 4.51 -12.71
CA GLN A 315 2.33 4.49 -14.10
C GLN A 315 3.47 3.48 -14.19
N VAL A 316 3.53 2.70 -15.27
CA VAL A 316 4.64 1.77 -15.48
C VAL A 316 5.92 2.56 -15.67
N GLN A 317 6.89 2.33 -14.79
CA GLN A 317 8.22 2.95 -14.83
C GLN A 317 9.06 2.31 -15.93
N LYS A 318 9.83 3.14 -16.65
CA LYS A 318 10.91 2.69 -17.53
C LYS A 318 12.21 2.54 -16.74
N GLU A 319 13.24 1.97 -17.36
CA GLU A 319 14.56 1.89 -16.75
C GLU A 319 15.05 3.30 -16.34
N ASP A 320 15.65 3.39 -15.16
CA ASP A 320 16.21 4.61 -14.55
C ASP A 320 15.21 5.76 -14.33
N GLU A 321 13.91 5.46 -14.22
CA GLU A 321 12.85 6.44 -14.03
C GLU A 321 12.16 6.30 -12.67
N THR A 322 11.91 7.42 -11.98
CA THR A 322 11.12 7.43 -10.75
C THR A 322 9.61 7.35 -11.04
N LEU A 323 8.79 7.01 -10.04
CA LEU A 323 7.33 6.99 -10.22
C LEU A 323 6.80 8.39 -10.54
N LEU A 324 7.33 9.43 -9.90
CA LEU A 324 6.88 10.81 -10.13
C LEU A 324 7.26 11.30 -11.53
N ASP A 325 8.43 10.93 -12.05
CA ASP A 325 8.82 11.26 -13.43
C ASP A 325 7.92 10.54 -14.44
N ALA A 326 7.61 9.27 -14.19
CA ALA A 326 6.69 8.50 -15.01
C ALA A 326 5.29 9.15 -15.07
N LEU A 327 4.76 9.55 -13.92
CA LEU A 327 3.47 10.25 -13.82
C LEU A 327 3.50 11.62 -14.48
N GLU A 328 4.58 12.39 -14.34
CA GLU A 328 4.71 13.72 -14.97
C GLU A 328 4.73 13.61 -16.50
N GLN A 329 5.50 12.66 -17.03
CA GLN A 329 5.67 12.51 -18.47
C GLN A 329 4.49 11.86 -19.17
N ARG A 330 3.82 10.90 -18.51
CA ARG A 330 2.82 10.03 -19.15
C ARG A 330 1.45 10.03 -18.47
N GLY A 331 1.29 10.78 -17.38
CA GLY A 331 0.05 10.83 -16.62
C GLY A 331 -0.25 9.54 -15.85
N ILE A 332 -1.45 9.47 -15.31
CA ILE A 332 -1.94 8.33 -14.53
C ILE A 332 -2.37 7.22 -15.49
N GLN A 333 -1.93 5.99 -15.24
CA GLN A 333 -2.38 4.80 -15.99
C GLN A 333 -3.43 4.01 -15.19
N TYR A 334 -3.21 3.85 -13.89
CA TYR A 334 -4.10 3.12 -12.99
C TYR A 334 -4.00 3.70 -11.58
N PHE A 335 -4.95 3.34 -10.72
CA PHE A 335 -4.84 3.60 -9.29
C PHE A 335 -4.57 2.30 -8.51
N GLU A 336 -3.95 2.47 -7.35
CA GLU A 336 -3.73 1.42 -6.35
C GLU A 336 -4.53 1.81 -5.09
N LEU A 337 -5.53 1.00 -4.70
CA LEU A 337 -6.23 1.13 -3.42
C LEU A 337 -5.54 0.28 -2.36
N ARG A 338 -5.19 0.89 -1.22
CA ARG A 338 -4.41 0.27 -0.14
C ARG A 338 -5.19 0.09 1.17
N LEU A 339 -6.52 0.16 1.09
CA LEU A 339 -7.44 0.16 2.23
C LEU A 339 -7.89 -1.23 2.68
N LEU A 340 -7.71 -2.27 1.86
CA LEU A 340 -8.29 -3.58 2.13
C LEU A 340 -7.44 -4.37 3.12
N ASP A 341 -8.07 -4.84 4.19
CA ASP A 341 -7.50 -5.84 5.09
C ASP A 341 -7.48 -7.21 4.39
N LEU A 342 -6.70 -8.15 4.94
CA LEU A 342 -6.80 -9.55 4.55
C LEU A 342 -8.20 -10.06 4.89
N ASN A 343 -8.78 -10.86 3.97
CA ASN A 343 -10.03 -11.58 4.21
C ASN A 343 -9.70 -12.92 4.88
N PRO A 344 -10.02 -13.12 6.17
CA PRO A 344 -9.53 -14.23 6.99
C PRO A 344 -10.14 -15.60 6.69
#